data_AF-A0A395HJG6-F1
#
_entry.id   AF-A0A395HJG6-F1
#
_cell.length_a   1.000
_cell.length_b   1.000
_cell.length_c   1.000
_cell.angle_alpha   90.00
_cell.angle_beta   90.00
_cell.angle_gamma   90.00
#
_symmetry.space_group_name_H-M   'P 1'
#
loop_
_entity.id
_entity.type
_entity.pdbx_description
1 polymer ?
#
loop_
_entity_poly.entity_id
_entity_poly.type
_entity_poly.pdbx_seq_one_letter_code
_entity_poly.pdbx_strand_id
1 'polypeptide(L)'
;MFSQRNALRLSQRAAQQLRAAPVRSTVQRRANSTDSKQLPSWAVDNAFNREREAVKHHAAATSDLWRKLSIYAVIPVLIAGGINSYNLWNEHWEHWEHMPPLEERTEYPYQNIRVKNFPWGDGDKTIFWNSSVNYHNKDKAT
;
A
#
# COMPACT_ATOMS: atom_id res chain seq x y z
N MET A 1 -39.41 79.61 7.46
CA MET A 1 -39.85 78.74 6.35
C MET A 1 -38.73 77.75 6.05
N PHE A 2 -38.87 76.48 6.41
CA PHE A 2 -37.83 75.46 6.20
C PHE A 2 -37.78 75.05 4.72
N SER A 3 -36.62 75.20 4.08
CA SER A 3 -36.44 74.93 2.65
C SER A 3 -36.15 73.45 2.39
N GLN A 4 -37.00 72.84 1.55
CA GLN A 4 -36.90 71.50 0.97
C GLN A 4 -35.64 71.33 0.07
N ARG A 5 -34.43 71.28 0.63
CA ARG A 5 -33.22 71.05 -0.21
C ARG A 5 -32.26 69.95 0.25
N ASN A 6 -32.58 69.22 1.32
CA ASN A 6 -31.66 68.19 1.86
C ASN A 6 -32.08 66.73 1.64
N ALA A 7 -33.23 66.44 1.01
CA ALA A 7 -33.70 65.06 0.81
C ALA A 7 -33.15 64.36 -0.46
N LEU A 8 -32.60 65.11 -1.42
CA LEU A 8 -32.24 64.56 -2.74
C LEU A 8 -30.79 64.07 -2.87
N ARG A 9 -29.94 64.28 -1.84
CA ARG A 9 -28.53 63.82 -1.88
C ARG A 9 -28.28 62.51 -1.12
N LEU A 10 -29.26 61.98 -0.41
CA LEU A 10 -29.15 60.69 0.30
C LEU A 10 -29.62 59.51 -0.57
N SER A 11 -30.42 59.75 -1.61
CA SER A 11 -30.96 58.68 -2.48
C SER A 11 -29.98 58.19 -3.55
N GLN A 12 -28.95 58.95 -3.89
CA GLN A 12 -27.97 58.55 -4.93
C GLN A 12 -26.86 57.63 -4.40
N ARG A 13 -26.61 57.59 -3.09
CA ARG A 13 -25.61 56.67 -2.49
C ARG A 13 -26.17 55.30 -2.13
N ALA A 14 -27.48 55.17 -1.92
CA ALA A 14 -28.13 53.88 -1.68
C ALA A 14 -28.29 53.04 -2.96
N ALA A 15 -28.41 53.67 -4.14
CA ALA A 15 -28.57 52.96 -5.41
C ALA A 15 -27.25 52.44 -6.03
N GLN A 16 -26.09 52.88 -5.55
CA GLN A 16 -24.78 52.40 -6.03
C GLN A 16 -24.27 51.16 -5.28
N GLN A 17 -24.89 50.76 -4.16
CA GLN A 17 -24.52 49.55 -3.42
C GLN A 17 -25.22 48.26 -3.91
N LEU A 18 -26.10 48.34 -4.91
CA LEU A 18 -26.79 47.17 -5.48
C LEU A 18 -26.15 46.60 -6.74
N ARG A 19 -24.96 47.06 -7.13
CA ARG A 19 -24.18 46.37 -8.16
C ARG A 19 -23.38 45.26 -7.50
N ALA A 20 -23.92 44.05 -7.57
CA ALA A 20 -23.23 42.83 -7.19
C ALA A 20 -21.79 42.84 -7.71
N ALA A 21 -20.82 42.70 -6.81
CA ALA A 21 -19.44 42.52 -7.18
C ALA A 21 -19.34 41.30 -8.11
N PRO A 22 -18.69 41.37 -9.29
CA PRO A 22 -18.45 40.18 -10.08
C PRO A 22 -17.52 39.29 -9.27
N VAL A 23 -18.08 38.25 -8.65
CA VAL A 23 -17.31 37.16 -8.03
C VAL A 23 -16.54 36.51 -9.16
N ARG A 24 -15.31 36.98 -9.40
CA ARG A 24 -14.35 36.27 -10.26
C ARG A 24 -14.03 34.96 -9.53
N SER A 25 -14.77 33.92 -9.89
CA SER A 25 -14.42 32.53 -9.62
C SER A 25 -13.02 32.28 -10.16
N THR A 26 -11.99 32.42 -9.32
CA THR A 26 -10.58 32.14 -9.65
C THR A 26 -10.23 30.66 -9.54
N VAL A 27 -11.20 29.78 -9.32
CA VAL A 27 -10.99 28.34 -9.46
C VAL A 27 -11.16 27.97 -10.92
N GLN A 28 -10.11 28.20 -11.73
CA GLN A 28 -9.91 27.41 -12.94
C GLN A 28 -9.71 25.97 -12.48
N ARG A 29 -10.80 25.21 -12.32
CA ARG A 29 -10.77 23.76 -12.37
C ARG A 29 -10.20 23.41 -13.75
N ARG A 30 -8.88 23.22 -13.83
CA ARG A 30 -8.26 22.59 -15.00
C ARG A 30 -8.80 21.17 -15.02
N ALA A 31 -9.86 20.95 -15.79
CA ALA A 31 -10.35 19.63 -16.10
C ALA A 31 -9.26 18.93 -16.94
N ASN A 32 -8.39 18.18 -16.28
CA ASN A 32 -7.39 17.32 -16.94
C ASN A 32 -8.02 16.18 -17.77
N SER A 33 -9.35 16.10 -17.81
CA SER A 33 -10.14 15.24 -18.67
C SER A 33 -10.90 16.09 -19.69
N THR A 34 -10.20 16.70 -20.63
CA THR A 34 -10.90 17.19 -21.83
C THR A 34 -11.15 15.97 -22.70
N ASP A 35 -12.42 15.59 -22.86
CA ASP A 35 -12.83 14.55 -23.80
C ASP A 35 -12.30 14.94 -25.18
N SER A 36 -11.40 14.12 -25.73
CA SER A 36 -10.69 14.42 -26.99
C SER A 36 -11.66 14.60 -28.17
N LYS A 37 -12.92 14.17 -28.02
CA LYS A 37 -14.00 14.38 -28.99
C LYS A 37 -14.49 15.83 -29.09
N GLN A 38 -14.21 16.67 -28.10
CA GLN A 38 -14.70 18.06 -28.02
C GLN A 38 -13.63 19.09 -28.41
N LEU A 39 -12.39 18.64 -28.64
CA LEU A 39 -11.27 19.47 -29.05
C LEU A 39 -11.18 19.51 -30.58
N PRO A 40 -10.82 20.66 -31.18
CA PRO A 40 -10.59 20.74 -32.62
C PRO A 40 -9.42 19.83 -33.03
N SER A 41 -9.44 19.29 -34.26
CA SER A 41 -8.51 18.25 -34.73
C SER A 41 -7.03 18.58 -34.50
N TRP A 42 -6.63 19.84 -34.65
CA TRP A 42 -5.25 20.32 -34.42
C TRP A 42 -4.83 20.33 -32.95
N ALA A 43 -5.78 20.42 -32.01
CA ALA A 43 -5.52 20.37 -30.57
C ALA A 43 -5.47 18.92 -30.06
N VAL A 44 -6.17 18.00 -30.74
CA VAL A 44 -6.14 16.56 -30.49
C VAL A 44 -4.88 15.92 -31.07
N ASP A 45 -4.49 16.32 -32.27
CA ASP A 45 -3.35 15.74 -32.98
C ASP A 45 -2.05 16.52 -32.73
N ASN A 46 -1.48 16.33 -31.53
CA ASN A 46 -0.19 16.88 -31.14
C ASN A 46 0.79 15.78 -30.70
N ALA A 47 2.09 16.08 -30.68
CA ALA A 47 3.14 15.10 -30.36
C ALA A 47 2.93 14.43 -29.00
N PHE A 48 2.49 15.17 -27.99
CA PHE A 48 2.23 14.67 -26.64
C PHE A 48 1.10 13.64 -26.60
N ASN A 49 -0.01 13.90 -27.29
CA ASN A 49 -1.14 12.97 -27.37
C ASN A 49 -0.76 11.69 -28.13
N ARG A 50 0.05 11.79 -29.20
CA ARG A 50 0.56 10.63 -29.94
C ARG A 50 1.47 9.76 -29.08
N GLU A 51 2.38 10.38 -28.32
CA GLU A 51 3.25 9.66 -27.38
C GLU A 51 2.43 8.95 -26.30
N ARG A 52 1.41 9.61 -25.74
CA ARG A 52 0.53 9.00 -24.74
C ARG A 52 -0.22 7.80 -25.27
N GLU A 53 -0.75 7.85 -26.49
CA GLU A 53 -1.39 6.70 -27.12
C GLU A 53 -0.39 5.57 -27.41
N ALA A 54 0.82 5.89 -27.84
CA ALA A 54 1.90 4.91 -28.01
C ALA A 54 2.25 4.21 -26.68
N VAL A 55 2.37 4.98 -25.59
CA VAL A 55 2.61 4.44 -24.23
C VAL A 55 1.44 3.56 -23.78
N LYS A 56 0.19 3.97 -24.01
CA LYS A 56 -0.98 3.15 -23.67
C LYS A 56 -0.97 1.83 -24.43
N HIS A 57 -0.68 1.86 -25.72
CA HIS A 57 -0.62 0.66 -26.55
C HIS A 57 0.51 -0.28 -26.10
N HIS A 58 1.70 0.27 -25.83
CA HIS A 58 2.81 -0.50 -25.29
C HIS A 58 2.46 -1.11 -23.93
N ALA A 59 1.90 -0.33 -23.01
CA ALA A 59 1.50 -0.80 -21.69
C ALA A 59 0.45 -1.91 -21.75
N ALA A 60 -0.51 -1.84 -22.68
CA ALA A 60 -1.50 -2.88 -22.88
C ALA A 60 -0.83 -4.21 -23.31
N ALA A 61 0.09 -4.17 -24.27
CA ALA A 61 0.83 -5.34 -24.73
C ALA A 61 1.72 -5.93 -23.62
N THR A 62 2.45 -5.08 -22.89
CA THR A 62 3.32 -5.51 -21.78
C THR A 62 2.49 -6.12 -20.64
N SER A 63 1.35 -5.52 -20.29
CA SER A 63 0.47 -6.04 -19.23
C SER A 63 -0.13 -7.40 -19.61
N ASP A 64 -0.52 -7.59 -20.87
CA ASP A 64 -1.00 -8.87 -21.37
C ASP A 64 0.07 -9.97 -21.31
N LEU A 65 1.30 -9.64 -21.69
CA LEU A 65 2.45 -10.54 -21.58
C LEU A 65 2.71 -10.95 -20.13
N TRP A 66 2.77 -10.00 -19.20
CA TRP A 66 2.98 -10.31 -17.78
C TRP A 66 1.86 -11.16 -17.19
N ARG A 67 0.60 -10.87 -17.55
CA ARG A 67 -0.54 -11.71 -17.13
C ARG A 67 -0.35 -13.16 -17.58
N LYS A 68 0.06 -13.37 -18.84
CA LYS A 68 0.33 -14.70 -19.39
C LYS A 68 1.49 -15.38 -18.65
N LEU A 69 2.60 -14.69 -18.41
CA LEU A 69 3.73 -15.25 -17.67
C LEU A 69 3.37 -15.62 -16.24
N SER A 70 2.63 -14.76 -15.53
CA SER A 70 2.16 -15.05 -14.18
C SER A 70 1.29 -16.32 -14.12
N ILE A 71 0.43 -16.55 -15.12
CA ILE A 71 -0.44 -17.72 -15.14
C ILE A 71 0.31 -18.96 -15.65
N TYR A 72 1.05 -18.85 -16.74
CA TYR A 72 1.59 -20.01 -17.45
C TYR A 72 3.02 -20.39 -17.05
N ALA A 73 3.79 -19.48 -16.46
CA ALA A 73 5.15 -19.77 -16.00
C ALA A 73 5.21 -19.84 -14.47
N VAL A 74 4.69 -18.84 -13.76
CA VAL A 74 4.83 -18.77 -12.30
C VAL A 74 4.03 -19.87 -11.60
N ILE A 75 2.79 -20.14 -12.02
CA ILE A 75 1.97 -21.19 -11.38
C ILE A 75 2.65 -22.57 -11.47
N PRO A 76 3.11 -23.07 -12.65
CA PRO A 76 3.83 -24.34 -12.70
C PRO A 76 5.09 -24.39 -11.84
N VAL A 77 5.87 -23.30 -11.79
CA VAL A 77 7.07 -23.22 -10.94
C VAL A 77 6.71 -23.29 -9.46
N LEU A 78 5.65 -22.62 -9.03
CA LEU A 78 5.16 -22.70 -7.65
C LEU A 78 4.65 -24.10 -7.30
N ILE A 79 3.98 -24.79 -8.23
CA ILE A 79 3.54 -26.17 -8.02
C ILE A 79 4.76 -27.08 -7.83
N ALA A 80 5.75 -27.00 -8.72
CA ALA A 80 6.96 -27.81 -8.62
C ALA A 80 7.74 -27.52 -7.32
N GLY A 81 7.91 -26.25 -6.96
CA GLY A 81 8.54 -25.84 -5.70
C GLY A 81 7.74 -26.27 -4.47
N GLY A 82 6.40 -26.24 -4.55
CA GLY A 82 5.51 -26.70 -3.51
C GLY A 82 5.62 -28.20 -3.25
N ILE A 83 5.69 -29.01 -4.32
CA ILE A 83 5.92 -30.47 -4.19
C ILE A 83 7.27 -30.75 -3.54
N ASN A 84 8.34 -30.08 -3.97
CA ASN A 84 9.66 -30.26 -3.36
C ASN A 84 9.67 -29.87 -1.87
N SER A 85 9.07 -28.72 -1.54
CA SER A 85 8.97 -28.24 -0.16
C SER A 85 8.13 -29.18 0.72
N TYR A 86 7.06 -29.76 0.17
CA TYR A 86 6.22 -30.74 0.87
C TYR A 86 6.98 -32.03 1.18
N ASN A 87 7.79 -32.53 0.25
CA ASN A 87 8.63 -33.71 0.49
C ASN A 87 9.66 -33.44 1.60
N LEU A 88 10.39 -32.33 1.51
CA LEU A 88 11.35 -31.92 2.53
C LEU A 88 10.71 -31.69 3.90
N TRP A 89 9.48 -31.18 3.93
CA TRP A 89 8.70 -31.01 5.16
C TRP A 89 8.41 -32.35 5.84
N ASN A 90 7.98 -33.36 5.07
CA ASN A 90 7.71 -34.69 5.62
C ASN A 90 9.00 -35.36 6.12
N GLU A 91 10.08 -35.29 5.34
CA GLU A 91 11.41 -35.80 5.73
C GLU A 91 11.91 -35.13 7.01
N HIS A 92 11.70 -33.82 7.15
CA HIS A 92 12.07 -33.07 8.36
C HIS A 92 11.35 -33.59 9.60
N TRP A 93 10.03 -33.83 9.50
CA TRP A 93 9.25 -34.35 10.63
C TRP A 93 9.56 -35.81 10.94
N GLU A 94 9.78 -36.64 9.93
CA GLU A 94 10.24 -38.01 10.13
C GLU A 94 11.58 -38.01 10.89
N HIS A 95 12.55 -37.19 10.48
CA HIS A 95 13.81 -37.06 11.24
C HIS A 95 13.59 -36.49 12.65
N TRP A 96 12.65 -35.57 12.82
CA TRP A 96 12.32 -34.99 14.12
C TRP A 96 11.75 -36.03 15.09
N GLU A 97 10.88 -36.92 14.61
CA GLU A 97 10.26 -38.00 15.42
C GLU A 97 11.29 -39.03 15.93
N HIS A 98 12.41 -39.19 15.23
CA HIS A 98 13.51 -40.09 15.66
C HIS A 98 14.49 -39.42 16.63
N MET A 99 14.38 -38.11 16.90
CA MET A 99 15.26 -37.44 17.86
C MET A 99 14.82 -37.70 19.31
N PRO A 100 15.75 -37.67 20.28
CA PRO A 100 15.40 -37.76 21.68
C PRO A 100 14.42 -36.66 22.10
N PRO A 101 13.57 -36.92 23.12
CA PRO A 101 12.69 -35.90 23.70
C PRO A 101 13.44 -34.62 24.07
N LEU A 102 12.79 -33.47 23.95
CA LEU A 102 13.43 -32.16 24.13
C LEU A 102 14.09 -32.00 25.52
N GLU A 103 13.47 -32.57 26.54
CA GLU A 103 13.95 -32.60 27.92
C GLU A 103 15.19 -33.47 28.12
N GLU A 104 15.51 -34.40 27.22
CA GLU A 104 16.72 -35.22 27.26
C GLU A 104 17.87 -34.60 26.48
N ARG A 105 17.56 -33.69 25.55
CA ARG A 105 18.57 -33.02 24.73
C ARG A 105 19.47 -32.13 25.60
N THR A 106 20.76 -32.11 25.26
CA THR A 106 21.76 -31.26 25.91
C THR A 106 21.51 -29.81 25.55
N GLU A 107 21.27 -28.98 26.56
CA GLU A 107 21.19 -27.53 26.44
C GLU A 107 22.56 -26.95 26.82
N TYR A 108 23.17 -26.21 25.90
CA TYR A 108 24.48 -25.61 26.14
C TYR A 108 24.36 -24.22 26.78
N PRO A 109 25.36 -23.74 27.55
CA PRO A 109 25.28 -22.46 28.26
C PRO A 109 25.08 -21.22 27.37
N TYR A 110 25.43 -21.32 26.09
CA TYR A 110 25.24 -20.25 25.12
C TYR A 110 23.84 -20.27 24.46
N GLN A 111 23.05 -21.32 24.68
CA GLN A 111 21.68 -21.42 24.20
C GLN A 111 20.73 -20.78 25.22
N ASN A 112 19.58 -20.31 24.74
CA ASN A 112 18.51 -19.74 25.56
C ASN A 112 18.92 -18.71 26.63
N ILE A 113 20.01 -17.96 26.42
CA ILE A 113 20.45 -16.92 27.35
C ILE A 113 19.33 -15.89 27.58
N ARG A 114 19.07 -15.55 28.84
CA ARG A 114 18.17 -14.47 29.27
C ARG A 114 18.87 -13.56 30.25
N VAL A 115 19.46 -12.46 29.75
CA VAL A 115 20.07 -11.42 30.61
C VAL A 115 18.98 -10.56 31.27
N LYS A 116 17.89 -10.32 30.54
CA LYS A 116 16.67 -9.65 31.01
C LYS A 116 15.47 -10.40 30.44
N ASN A 117 14.46 -10.59 31.28
CA ASN A 117 13.21 -11.21 30.86
C ASN A 117 12.54 -10.39 29.75
N PHE A 118 11.86 -11.09 28.84
CA PHE A 118 11.00 -10.44 27.86
C PHE A 118 9.86 -9.68 28.57
N PRO A 119 9.37 -8.57 28.00
CA PRO A 119 8.33 -7.74 28.64
C PRO A 119 6.90 -8.31 28.48
N TRP A 120 6.74 -9.57 28.07
CA TRP A 120 5.44 -10.23 27.86
C TRP A 120 5.44 -11.66 28.38
N GLY A 121 4.23 -12.20 28.56
CA GLY A 121 4.02 -13.59 28.97
C GLY A 121 4.70 -13.90 30.31
N ASP A 122 5.42 -15.01 30.34
CA ASP A 122 6.25 -15.45 31.48
C ASP A 122 7.66 -14.85 31.48
N GLY A 123 7.96 -13.98 30.50
CA GLY A 123 9.26 -13.34 30.32
C GLY A 123 10.34 -14.25 29.73
N ASP A 124 10.01 -15.48 29.35
CA ASP A 124 10.98 -16.51 28.95
C ASP A 124 10.89 -16.87 27.46
N LYS A 125 9.67 -16.96 26.95
CA LYS A 125 9.36 -17.38 25.58
C LYS A 125 9.39 -16.22 24.59
N THR A 126 9.96 -16.47 23.42
CA THR A 126 9.97 -15.52 22.30
C THR A 126 8.57 -15.43 21.65
N ILE A 127 8.35 -14.44 20.79
CA ILE A 127 7.07 -14.25 20.08
C ILE A 127 6.72 -15.47 19.18
N PHE A 128 7.74 -16.14 18.63
CA PHE A 128 7.59 -17.32 17.78
C PHE A 128 7.99 -18.61 18.50
N TRP A 129 7.86 -18.66 19.83
CA TRP A 129 8.17 -19.85 20.60
C TRP A 129 7.16 -20.97 20.31
N ASN A 130 7.65 -22.15 19.97
CA ASN A 130 6.84 -23.35 19.81
C ASN A 130 7.32 -24.44 20.76
N SER A 131 6.52 -24.76 21.78
CA SER A 131 6.85 -25.76 22.81
C SER A 131 7.09 -27.18 22.26
N SER A 132 6.67 -27.49 21.02
CA SER A 132 6.93 -28.78 20.38
C SER A 132 8.36 -28.90 19.84
N VAL A 133 9.06 -27.78 19.64
CA VAL A 133 10.43 -27.74 19.09
C VAL A 133 11.40 -26.89 19.90
N ASN A 134 10.89 -26.12 20.86
CA ASN A 134 11.67 -25.26 21.74
C ASN A 134 11.42 -25.66 23.19
N TYR A 135 12.52 -25.83 23.90
CA TYR A 135 12.56 -26.15 25.31
C TYR A 135 13.65 -25.32 25.96
N HIS A 136 13.39 -24.85 27.18
CA HIS A 136 14.37 -24.13 27.99
C HIS A 136 14.23 -24.60 29.43
N ASN A 137 15.32 -25.16 29.97
CA ASN A 137 15.39 -25.55 31.36
C ASN A 137 16.38 -24.65 32.09
N LYS A 138 15.83 -23.80 32.96
CA LYS A 138 16.60 -22.81 33.74
C LYS A 138 17.58 -23.45 34.74
N ASP A 139 17.29 -24.68 35.14
CA ASP A 139 18.06 -25.43 36.15
C ASP A 139 19.07 -26.39 35.51
N LYS A 140 18.99 -26.63 34.19
CA LYS A 140 20.02 -27.34 33.42
C LYS A 140 21.21 -26.40 33.16
N ALA A 141 21.89 -26.02 34.22
CA ALA A 141 23.24 -25.49 34.11
C ALA A 141 24.18 -26.67 33.79
N THR A 142 24.79 -26.66 32.61
CA THR A 142 26.08 -27.35 32.41
C THR A 142 27.22 -26.38 32.62
#